data_AF-A0A9E6ALS1-F1
#
_entry.id   AF-A0A9E6ALS1-F1
#
_cell.length_a   1.000
_cell.length_b   1.000
_cell.length_c   1.000
_cell.angle_alpha   90.00
_cell.angle_beta   90.00
_cell.angle_gamma   90.00
#
_symmetry.space_group_name_H-M   'P 1'
#
loop_
_entity.id
_entity.type
_entity.pdbx_description
1 polymer ?
#
loop_
_entity_poly.entity_id
_entity_poly.type
_entity_poly.pdbx_seq_one_letter_code
_entity_poly.pdbx_strand_id
1 'polypeptide(L)'
;MAIQEPTPRTLAEHVLPVEKQDSALVGAAALSLRYISDRFLPDKALDLVDEVAAKIKMEIDSVPFEINQLQRNIQELKIEEQALKRERDPASKKRLGTLREEVDELAELLAVGRSRWLKEKDVIFQIRAKQKTIEELRADEEQARRDGNLGRAAEVQYGTIPAAELAIEELRAALAKVQGDQAYLKEEVWAMYELRAPGPGIEIFPWVPADQDLTQ
;
A
#
# COMPACT_ATOMS: atom_id res chain seq x y z
N MET A 1 -32.65 -38.29 25.91
CA MET A 1 -32.12 -37.65 24.69
C MET A 1 -32.47 -36.18 24.77
N ALA A 2 -31.52 -35.34 25.21
CA ALA A 2 -31.71 -33.91 25.28
C ALA A 2 -31.29 -33.30 23.94
N ILE A 3 -32.22 -32.57 23.32
CA ILE A 3 -32.00 -31.79 22.11
C ILE A 3 -31.25 -30.54 22.56
N GLN A 4 -30.02 -30.37 22.07
CA GLN A 4 -29.17 -29.25 22.40
C GLN A 4 -29.38 -28.17 21.33
N GLU A 5 -30.03 -27.08 21.71
CA GLU A 5 -30.18 -25.92 20.82
C GLU A 5 -28.80 -25.30 20.56
N PRO A 6 -28.45 -24.95 19.31
CA PRO A 6 -27.20 -24.26 19.02
C PRO A 6 -27.30 -22.79 19.46
N THR A 7 -26.35 -22.37 20.29
CA THR A 7 -26.16 -21.00 20.75
C THR A 7 -25.78 -20.05 19.61
N PRO A 8 -26.21 -18.76 19.62
CA PRO A 8 -25.92 -17.81 18.57
C PRO A 8 -24.53 -17.19 18.80
N ARG A 9 -23.49 -17.83 18.28
CA ARG A 9 -22.15 -17.23 18.13
C ARG A 9 -21.54 -17.74 16.84
N THR A 10 -21.65 -16.97 15.75
CA THR A 10 -20.72 -16.94 14.60
C THR A 10 -21.30 -16.13 13.43
N LEU A 11 -21.56 -14.83 13.60
CA LEU A 11 -21.92 -13.94 12.47
C LEU A 11 -21.22 -12.57 12.52
N ALA A 12 -20.11 -12.43 13.23
CA ALA A 12 -19.48 -11.12 13.45
C ALA A 12 -18.03 -10.98 12.95
N GLU A 13 -17.53 -11.85 12.07
CA GLU A 13 -16.09 -11.83 11.70
C GLU A 13 -15.80 -11.66 10.20
N HIS A 14 -16.77 -11.36 9.33
CA HIS A 14 -16.51 -11.10 7.90
C HIS A 14 -17.03 -9.74 7.44
N VAL A 15 -16.88 -8.74 8.31
CA VAL A 15 -16.95 -7.35 7.91
C VAL A 15 -15.51 -6.86 7.94
N LEU A 16 -14.91 -6.55 6.78
CA LEU A 16 -13.68 -5.74 6.73
C LEU A 16 -13.84 -4.64 7.78
N PRO A 17 -12.96 -4.52 8.79
CA PRO A 17 -13.28 -3.78 9.99
C PRO A 17 -13.67 -2.35 9.60
N VAL A 18 -14.97 -2.08 9.73
CA VAL A 18 -15.58 -0.76 9.56
C VAL A 18 -14.85 0.25 10.46
N GLU A 19 -14.27 -0.23 11.57
CA GLU A 19 -13.36 0.52 12.45
C GLU A 19 -12.13 1.14 11.75
N LYS A 20 -11.54 0.51 10.72
CA LYS A 20 -10.35 1.05 10.03
C LYS A 20 -10.71 2.16 9.03
N GLN A 21 -11.84 2.04 8.33
CA GLN A 21 -12.37 3.14 7.50
C GLN A 21 -12.92 4.28 8.37
N ASP A 22 -13.59 3.95 9.48
CA ASP A 22 -14.11 4.92 10.43
C ASP A 22 -13.00 5.70 11.12
N SER A 23 -11.90 5.07 11.52
CA SER A 23 -10.79 5.79 12.18
C SER A 23 -10.09 6.80 11.26
N ALA A 24 -9.90 6.46 9.97
CA ALA A 24 -9.36 7.39 8.97
C ALA A 24 -10.32 8.55 8.66
N LEU A 25 -11.62 8.26 8.51
CA LEU A 25 -12.67 9.28 8.29
C LEU A 25 -12.87 10.18 9.51
N VAL A 26 -12.83 9.62 10.72
CA VAL A 26 -12.92 10.34 11.99
C VAL A 26 -11.69 11.22 12.20
N GLY A 27 -10.49 10.72 11.87
CA GLY A 27 -9.25 11.51 11.87
C GLY A 27 -9.28 12.67 10.89
N ALA A 28 -9.72 12.41 9.65
CA ALA A 28 -9.90 13.44 8.62
C ALA A 28 -10.94 14.49 9.03
N ALA A 29 -12.09 14.08 9.57
CA ALA A 29 -13.13 15.00 10.04
C ALA A 29 -12.68 15.87 11.23
N ALA A 30 -11.98 15.27 12.21
CA ALA A 30 -11.48 15.98 13.39
C ALA A 30 -10.41 17.04 13.04
N LEU A 31 -9.51 16.73 12.10
CA LEU A 31 -8.46 17.64 11.67
C LEU A 31 -8.96 18.72 10.71
N SER A 32 -9.85 18.34 9.80
CA SER A 32 -10.52 19.27 8.89
C SER A 32 -11.33 20.32 9.67
N LEU A 33 -11.99 19.92 10.76
CA LEU A 33 -12.68 20.83 11.69
C LEU A 33 -11.72 21.83 12.39
N ARG A 34 -10.46 21.44 12.62
CA ARG A 34 -9.50 22.22 13.42
C ARG A 34 -8.61 23.16 12.61
N TYR A 35 -8.29 22.83 11.36
CA TYR A 35 -7.27 23.55 10.57
C TYR A 35 -7.77 24.14 9.25
N ILE A 36 -8.95 23.75 8.77
CA ILE A 36 -9.60 24.31 7.57
C ILE A 36 -10.84 25.08 8.04
N SER A 37 -10.65 26.36 8.33
CA SER A 37 -11.65 27.26 8.92
C SER A 37 -12.46 28.05 7.88
N ASP A 38 -12.06 28.00 6.62
CA ASP A 38 -12.66 28.68 5.47
C ASP A 38 -13.66 27.80 4.68
N ARG A 39 -13.84 26.53 5.05
CA ARG A 39 -14.78 25.58 4.43
C ARG A 39 -15.60 24.79 5.46
N PHE A 40 -16.75 24.28 5.03
CA PHE A 40 -17.70 23.54 5.86
C PHE A 40 -17.68 22.04 5.54
N LEU A 41 -17.95 21.20 6.55
CA LEU A 41 -18.23 19.77 6.34
C LEU A 41 -19.53 19.61 5.51
N PRO A 42 -19.64 18.57 4.66
CA PRO A 42 -18.74 17.43 4.49
C PRO A 42 -17.60 17.63 3.47
N ASP A 43 -17.65 18.71 2.68
CA ASP A 43 -16.81 18.94 1.48
C ASP A 43 -15.30 18.86 1.78
N LYS A 44 -14.85 19.57 2.83
CA LYS A 44 -13.43 19.61 3.23
C LYS A 44 -12.83 18.31 3.78
N ALA A 45 -13.67 17.35 4.21
CA ALA A 45 -13.17 16.05 4.65
C ALA A 45 -12.99 15.11 3.45
N LEU A 46 -13.83 15.27 2.42
CA LEU A 46 -13.71 14.53 1.17
C LEU A 46 -12.48 14.96 0.38
N ASP A 47 -12.24 16.27 0.25
CA ASP A 47 -11.03 16.81 -0.42
C ASP A 47 -9.73 16.24 0.18
N LEU A 48 -9.65 16.17 1.51
CA LEU A 48 -8.46 15.67 2.22
C LEU A 48 -8.24 14.16 2.01
N VAL A 49 -9.33 13.39 1.97
CA VAL A 49 -9.28 11.96 1.65
C VAL A 49 -8.81 11.76 0.21
N ASP A 50 -9.28 12.59 -0.73
CA ASP A 50 -8.88 12.54 -2.14
C ASP A 50 -7.39 12.90 -2.33
N GLU A 51 -6.89 13.92 -1.62
CA GLU A 51 -5.46 14.28 -1.63
C GLU A 51 -4.57 13.15 -1.09
N VAL A 52 -4.97 12.53 0.03
CA VAL A 52 -4.24 11.39 0.61
C VAL A 52 -4.29 10.18 -0.32
N ALA A 53 -5.45 9.89 -0.91
CA ALA A 53 -5.59 8.81 -1.88
C ALA A 53 -4.72 9.02 -3.13
N ALA A 54 -4.66 10.26 -3.65
CA ALA A 54 -3.81 10.62 -4.77
C ALA A 54 -2.32 10.47 -4.43
N LYS A 55 -1.89 10.93 -3.25
CA LYS A 55 -0.50 10.78 -2.78
C LYS A 55 -0.09 9.32 -2.67
N ILE A 56 -0.93 8.48 -2.08
CA ILE A 56 -0.69 7.03 -1.95
C ILE A 56 -0.59 6.35 -3.31
N LYS A 57 -1.45 6.73 -4.25
CA LYS A 57 -1.38 6.23 -5.62
C LYS A 57 -0.05 6.56 -6.27
N MET A 58 0.41 7.81 -6.12
CA MET A 58 1.71 8.23 -6.64
C MET A 58 2.86 7.46 -6.00
N GLU A 59 2.83 7.24 -4.68
CA GLU A 59 3.87 6.49 -3.97
C GLU A 59 3.94 5.03 -4.46
N ILE A 60 2.81 4.35 -4.60
CA ILE A 60 2.75 2.96 -5.11
C ILE A 60 3.20 2.85 -6.57
N ASP A 61 2.90 3.87 -7.38
CA ASP A 61 3.31 3.89 -8.77
C ASP A 61 4.80 4.21 -8.94
N SER A 62 5.41 4.89 -7.96
CA SER A 62 6.82 5.29 -7.97
C SER A 62 7.78 4.19 -7.51
N VAL A 63 9.05 4.31 -7.92
CA VAL A 63 10.12 3.41 -7.49
C VAL A 63 10.56 3.80 -6.06
N PRO A 64 10.59 2.86 -5.10
CA PRO A 64 11.02 3.11 -3.72
C PRO A 64 12.38 3.80 -3.63
N PHE A 65 12.56 4.63 -2.61
CA PHE A 65 13.76 5.44 -2.44
C PHE A 65 15.04 4.59 -2.39
N GLU A 66 15.01 3.46 -1.70
CA GLU A 66 16.14 2.54 -1.55
C GLU A 66 16.57 1.95 -2.90
N ILE A 67 15.60 1.57 -3.73
CA ILE A 67 15.85 1.06 -5.10
C ILE A 67 16.41 2.19 -5.98
N ASN A 68 15.87 3.39 -5.85
CA ASN A 68 16.35 4.58 -6.57
C ASN A 68 17.79 4.93 -6.17
N GLN A 69 18.13 4.84 -4.89
CA GLN A 69 19.46 5.12 -4.37
C GLN A 69 20.48 4.10 -4.89
N LEU A 70 20.14 2.81 -4.88
CA LEU A 70 20.97 1.77 -5.47
C LEU A 70 21.21 2.02 -6.98
N GLN A 71 20.17 2.42 -7.71
CA GLN A 71 20.31 2.77 -9.14
C GLN A 71 21.26 3.95 -9.36
N ARG A 72 21.15 5.00 -8.56
CA ARG A 72 22.03 6.18 -8.63
C ARG A 72 23.48 5.82 -8.33
N ASN A 73 23.73 5.07 -7.26
CA ASN A 73 25.07 4.62 -6.89
C ASN A 73 25.71 3.78 -8.01
N ILE A 74 24.96 2.84 -8.59
CA ILE A 74 25.44 2.04 -9.73
C ILE A 74 25.77 2.93 -10.94
N GLN A 75 24.96 3.96 -11.21
CA GLN A 75 25.21 4.89 -12.31
C GLN A 75 26.49 5.69 -12.09
N GLU A 76 26.71 6.22 -10.89
CA GLU A 76 27.92 6.97 -10.53
C GLU A 76 29.17 6.10 -10.70
N LEU A 77 29.15 4.87 -10.15
CA LEU A 77 30.26 3.93 -10.31
C LEU A 77 30.49 3.58 -11.79
N LYS A 78 29.43 3.37 -12.58
CA LYS A 78 29.57 3.13 -14.02
C LYS A 78 30.19 4.31 -14.76
N ILE A 79 29.91 5.55 -14.35
CA ILE A 79 30.56 6.74 -14.93
C ILE A 79 32.06 6.74 -14.59
N GLU A 80 32.42 6.47 -13.33
CA GLU A 80 33.82 6.32 -12.91
C GLU A 80 34.51 5.16 -13.66
N GLU A 81 33.82 4.03 -13.87
CA GLU A 81 34.32 2.91 -14.67
C GLU A 81 34.72 3.35 -16.09
N GLN A 82 33.86 4.15 -16.74
CA GLN A 82 34.10 4.63 -18.10
C GLN A 82 35.26 5.64 -18.17
N ALA A 83 35.45 6.45 -17.14
CA ALA A 83 36.60 7.34 -17.03
C ALA A 83 37.90 6.53 -16.90
N LEU A 84 37.94 5.57 -15.95
CA LEU A 84 39.13 4.75 -15.68
C LEU A 84 39.51 3.82 -16.83
N LYS A 85 38.56 3.41 -17.69
CA LYS A 85 38.86 2.62 -18.90
C LYS A 85 39.83 3.31 -19.87
N ARG A 86 39.96 4.64 -19.81
CA ARG A 86 40.86 5.41 -20.67
C ARG A 86 42.26 5.57 -20.08
N GLU A 87 42.42 5.29 -18.79
CA GLU A 87 43.68 5.39 -18.08
C GLU A 87 44.54 4.13 -18.25
N ARG A 88 45.86 4.28 -18.20
CA ARG A 88 46.82 3.18 -18.47
C ARG A 88 47.69 2.82 -17.27
N ASP A 89 47.65 3.59 -16.20
CA ASP A 89 48.50 3.37 -15.04
C ASP A 89 48.05 2.16 -14.20
N PRO A 90 48.97 1.51 -13.46
CA PRO A 90 48.65 0.32 -12.67
C PRO A 90 47.61 0.56 -11.56
N ALA A 91 47.53 1.77 -11.00
CA ALA A 91 46.59 2.09 -9.92
C ALA A 91 45.16 2.17 -10.47
N SER A 92 44.95 2.82 -11.62
CA SER A 92 43.67 2.87 -12.33
C SER A 92 43.16 1.48 -12.73
N LYS A 93 44.05 0.59 -13.19
CA LYS A 93 43.67 -0.80 -13.48
C LYS A 93 43.21 -1.56 -12.25
N LYS A 94 43.86 -1.34 -11.10
CA LYS A 94 43.47 -1.94 -9.83
C LYS A 94 42.11 -1.41 -9.36
N ARG A 95 41.90 -0.09 -9.39
CA ARG A 95 40.61 0.54 -9.04
C ARG A 95 39.48 0.09 -9.97
N LEU A 96 39.75 -0.07 -11.26
CA LEU A 96 38.78 -0.57 -12.23
C LEU A 96 38.29 -1.99 -11.88
N GLY A 97 39.19 -2.84 -11.36
CA GLY A 97 38.84 -4.17 -10.86
C GLY A 97 37.88 -4.11 -9.68
N THR A 98 38.25 -3.37 -8.63
CA THR A 98 37.42 -3.23 -7.42
C THR A 98 36.07 -2.58 -7.73
N LEU A 99 36.05 -1.59 -8.64
CA LEU A 99 34.82 -0.91 -8.99
C LEU A 99 33.82 -1.82 -9.72
N ARG A 100 34.32 -2.76 -10.55
CA ARG A 100 33.45 -3.75 -11.20
C ARG A 100 32.81 -4.68 -10.18
N GLU A 101 33.59 -5.13 -9.20
CA GLU A 101 33.08 -5.94 -8.09
C GLU A 101 32.00 -5.17 -7.32
N GLU A 102 32.25 -3.90 -6.95
CA GLU A 102 31.26 -3.02 -6.30
C GLU A 102 29.97 -2.85 -7.15
N VAL A 103 30.10 -2.67 -8.46
CA VAL A 103 28.95 -2.54 -9.38
C VAL A 103 28.14 -3.83 -9.44
N ASP A 104 28.80 -4.99 -9.51
CA ASP A 104 28.14 -6.28 -9.61
C ASP A 104 27.38 -6.60 -8.31
N GLU A 105 28.00 -6.35 -7.14
CA GLU A 105 27.35 -6.49 -5.83
C GLU A 105 26.10 -5.61 -5.70
N LEU A 106 26.20 -4.32 -6.05
CA LEU A 106 25.06 -3.41 -5.99
C LEU A 106 23.98 -3.78 -7.02
N ALA A 107 24.37 -4.28 -8.20
CA ALA A 107 23.44 -4.72 -9.23
C ALA A 107 22.62 -5.95 -8.78
N GLU A 108 23.25 -6.88 -8.05
CA GLU A 108 22.54 -8.02 -7.46
C GLU A 108 21.52 -7.56 -6.41
N LEU A 109 21.94 -6.68 -5.49
CA LEU A 109 21.04 -6.10 -4.48
C LEU A 109 19.86 -5.37 -5.14
N LEU A 110 20.13 -4.58 -6.19
CA LEU A 110 19.11 -3.87 -6.95
C LEU A 110 18.12 -4.85 -7.61
N ALA A 111 18.62 -5.95 -8.20
CA ALA A 111 17.79 -6.94 -8.86
C ALA A 111 16.85 -7.64 -7.87
N VAL A 112 17.36 -8.00 -6.69
CA VAL A 112 16.56 -8.60 -5.60
C VAL A 112 15.50 -7.61 -5.12
N GLY A 113 15.89 -6.38 -4.79
CA GLY A 113 14.96 -5.35 -4.30
C GLY A 113 13.85 -5.04 -5.32
N ARG A 114 14.21 -4.87 -6.60
CA ARG A 114 13.24 -4.62 -7.68
C ARG A 114 12.29 -5.80 -7.90
N SER A 115 12.79 -7.03 -7.82
CA SER A 115 11.96 -8.23 -7.95
C SER A 115 10.91 -8.32 -6.84
N ARG A 116 11.30 -8.03 -5.58
CA ARG A 116 10.38 -7.98 -4.44
C ARG A 116 9.34 -6.89 -4.61
N TRP A 117 9.78 -5.65 -4.88
CA TRP A 117 8.87 -4.52 -5.09
C TRP A 117 7.84 -4.78 -6.21
N LEU A 118 8.27 -5.36 -7.34
CA LEU A 118 7.34 -5.69 -8.43
C LEU A 118 6.31 -6.75 -8.03
N LYS A 119 6.69 -7.74 -7.22
CA LYS A 119 5.75 -8.74 -6.68
C LYS A 119 4.75 -8.12 -5.71
N GLU A 120 5.23 -7.29 -4.78
CA GLU A 120 4.35 -6.55 -3.86
C GLU A 120 3.36 -5.68 -4.62
N LYS A 121 3.86 -4.93 -5.60
CA LYS A 121 3.05 -4.06 -6.47
C LYS A 121 1.96 -4.86 -7.18
N ASP A 122 2.32 -5.97 -7.82
CA ASP A 122 1.38 -6.83 -8.54
C ASP A 122 0.26 -7.35 -7.63
N VAL A 123 0.60 -7.87 -6.45
CA VAL A 123 -0.39 -8.37 -5.48
C VAL A 123 -1.33 -7.24 -5.00
N ILE A 124 -0.79 -6.05 -4.71
CA ILE A 124 -1.60 -4.87 -4.35
C ILE A 124 -2.57 -4.49 -5.48
N PHE A 125 -2.14 -4.55 -6.75
CA PHE A 125 -3.03 -4.30 -7.88
C PHE A 125 -4.14 -5.34 -8.00
N GLN A 126 -3.83 -6.62 -7.76
CA GLN A 126 -4.84 -7.67 -7.76
C GLN A 126 -5.88 -7.46 -6.66
N ILE A 127 -5.45 -7.09 -5.44
CA ILE A 127 -6.35 -6.77 -4.32
C ILE A 127 -7.28 -5.61 -4.71
N ARG A 128 -6.73 -4.51 -5.24
CA ARG A 128 -7.52 -3.35 -5.69
C ARG A 128 -8.53 -3.70 -6.78
N ALA A 129 -8.12 -4.54 -7.74
CA ALA A 129 -9.02 -5.01 -8.79
C ALA A 129 -10.19 -5.82 -8.20
N LYS A 130 -9.92 -6.69 -7.22
CA LYS A 130 -10.96 -7.47 -6.52
C LYS A 130 -11.89 -6.59 -5.67
N GLN A 131 -11.36 -5.59 -4.98
CA GLN A 131 -12.16 -4.61 -4.25
C GLN A 131 -13.13 -3.88 -5.18
N LYS A 132 -12.64 -3.43 -6.34
CA LYS A 132 -13.49 -2.83 -7.38
C LYS A 132 -14.56 -3.81 -7.87
N THR A 133 -14.21 -5.08 -8.09
CA THR A 133 -15.20 -6.11 -8.45
C THR A 133 -16.27 -6.28 -7.38
N ILE A 134 -15.93 -6.22 -6.08
CA ILE A 134 -16.92 -6.27 -5.00
C ILE A 134 -17.87 -5.07 -5.05
N GLU A 135 -17.37 -3.87 -5.32
CA GLU A 135 -18.20 -2.67 -5.49
C GLU A 135 -19.17 -2.82 -6.66
N GLU A 136 -18.69 -3.32 -7.80
CA GLU A 136 -19.51 -3.61 -8.98
C GLU A 136 -20.58 -4.69 -8.68
N LEU A 137 -20.22 -5.75 -7.94
CA LEU A 137 -21.13 -6.80 -7.51
C LEU A 137 -22.20 -6.29 -6.54
N ARG A 138 -21.85 -5.42 -5.59
CA ARG A 138 -22.81 -4.79 -4.67
C ARG A 138 -23.81 -3.91 -5.42
N ALA A 139 -23.36 -3.21 -6.45
CA ALA A 139 -24.25 -2.45 -7.32
C ALA A 139 -25.19 -3.37 -8.13
N ASP A 140 -24.67 -4.50 -8.65
CA ASP A 140 -25.48 -5.52 -9.35
C ASP A 140 -26.53 -6.16 -8.42
N GLU A 141 -26.16 -6.49 -7.18
CA GLU A 141 -27.08 -7.01 -6.16
C GLU A 141 -28.24 -6.04 -5.90
N GLU A 142 -27.92 -4.77 -5.67
CA GLU A 142 -28.92 -3.73 -5.41
C GLU A 142 -29.85 -3.52 -6.62
N GLN A 143 -29.30 -3.55 -7.83
CA GLN A 143 -30.08 -3.45 -9.05
C GLN A 143 -30.99 -4.67 -9.23
N ALA A 144 -30.47 -5.88 -9.05
CA ALA A 144 -31.24 -7.11 -9.13
C ALA A 144 -32.39 -7.15 -8.10
N ARG A 145 -32.15 -6.59 -6.90
CA ARG A 145 -33.18 -6.45 -5.87
C ARG A 145 -34.29 -5.48 -6.29
N ARG A 146 -33.94 -4.35 -6.91
CA ARG A 146 -34.93 -3.37 -7.43
C ARG A 146 -35.77 -3.95 -8.57
N ASP A 147 -35.14 -4.76 -9.42
CA ASP A 147 -35.82 -5.40 -10.56
C ASP A 147 -36.63 -6.64 -10.17
N GLY A 148 -36.65 -7.01 -8.87
CA GLY A 148 -37.36 -8.18 -8.35
C GLY A 148 -36.68 -9.52 -8.68
N ASN A 149 -35.46 -9.50 -9.21
CA ASN A 149 -34.65 -10.68 -9.47
C ASN A 149 -33.92 -11.15 -8.19
N LEU A 150 -34.72 -11.66 -7.25
CA LEU A 150 -34.22 -12.11 -5.95
C LEU A 150 -33.24 -13.28 -6.04
N GLY A 151 -33.34 -14.12 -7.07
CA GLY A 151 -32.42 -15.23 -7.30
C GLY A 151 -31.00 -14.74 -7.61
N ARG A 152 -30.88 -13.75 -8.51
CA ARG A 152 -29.59 -13.11 -8.82
C ARG A 152 -29.04 -12.36 -7.62
N ALA A 153 -29.87 -11.60 -6.91
CA ALA A 153 -29.43 -10.89 -5.71
C ALA A 153 -28.86 -11.86 -4.65
N ALA A 154 -29.53 -12.98 -4.40
CA ALA A 154 -29.04 -13.99 -3.45
C ALA A 154 -27.75 -14.68 -3.91
N GLU A 155 -27.62 -14.99 -5.22
CA GLU A 155 -26.37 -15.54 -5.79
C GLU A 155 -25.20 -14.58 -5.58
N VAL A 156 -25.42 -13.28 -5.82
CA VAL A 156 -24.38 -12.27 -5.64
C VAL A 156 -24.01 -12.10 -4.16
N GLN A 157 -25.02 -11.94 -3.31
CA GLN A 157 -24.86 -11.68 -1.88
C GLN A 157 -24.17 -12.84 -1.13
N TYR A 158 -24.56 -14.08 -1.43
CA TYR A 158 -24.10 -15.26 -0.66
C TYR A 158 -23.11 -16.14 -1.41
N GLY A 159 -22.86 -15.89 -2.70
CA GLY A 159 -21.95 -16.65 -3.53
C GLY A 159 -20.76 -15.82 -3.98
N THR A 160 -20.99 -14.87 -4.89
CA THR A 160 -19.88 -14.20 -5.60
C THR A 160 -19.14 -13.18 -4.75
N ILE A 161 -19.84 -12.38 -3.93
CA ILE A 161 -19.20 -11.42 -3.02
C ILE A 161 -18.32 -12.15 -1.99
N PRO A 162 -18.82 -13.16 -1.23
CA PRO A 162 -17.99 -13.90 -0.29
C PRO A 162 -16.78 -14.58 -0.93
N ALA A 163 -16.92 -15.10 -2.16
CA ALA A 163 -15.79 -15.70 -2.88
C ALA A 163 -14.72 -14.66 -3.26
N ALA A 164 -15.13 -13.45 -3.64
CA ALA A 164 -14.21 -12.35 -3.93
C ALA A 164 -13.51 -11.83 -2.67
N GLU A 165 -14.23 -11.75 -1.54
CA GLU A 165 -13.67 -11.39 -0.23
C GLU A 165 -12.64 -12.43 0.23
N LEU A 166 -12.93 -13.72 0.10
CA LEU A 166 -11.98 -14.78 0.41
C LEU A 166 -10.70 -14.67 -0.45
N ALA A 167 -10.84 -14.40 -1.75
CA ALA A 167 -9.69 -14.21 -2.63
C ALA A 167 -8.84 -12.99 -2.24
N ILE A 168 -9.43 -11.92 -1.71
CA ILE A 168 -8.68 -10.79 -1.16
C ILE A 168 -7.88 -11.22 0.07
N GLU A 169 -8.47 -11.98 0.98
CA GLU A 169 -7.76 -12.47 2.17
C GLU A 169 -6.61 -13.42 1.81
N GLU A 170 -6.77 -14.27 0.80
CA GLU A 170 -5.68 -15.10 0.27
C GLU A 170 -4.53 -14.26 -0.31
N LEU A 171 -4.87 -13.21 -1.07
CA LEU A 171 -3.88 -12.27 -1.62
C LEU A 171 -3.16 -11.49 -0.51
N ARG A 172 -3.87 -11.07 0.53
CA ARG A 172 -3.28 -10.42 1.73
C ARG A 172 -2.30 -11.34 2.44
N ALA A 173 -2.69 -12.59 2.64
CA ALA A 173 -1.81 -13.60 3.23
C ALA A 173 -0.57 -13.86 2.35
N ALA A 174 -0.72 -13.84 1.02
CA ALA A 174 0.40 -13.94 0.09
C ALA A 174 1.31 -12.70 0.16
N LEU A 175 0.74 -11.50 0.23
CA LEU A 175 1.48 -10.25 0.35
C LEU A 175 2.31 -10.21 1.64
N ALA A 176 1.71 -10.59 2.77
CA ALA A 176 2.41 -10.65 4.06
C ALA A 176 3.64 -11.60 4.02
N LYS A 177 3.54 -12.72 3.30
CA LYS A 177 4.67 -13.65 3.10
C LYS A 177 5.77 -13.06 2.22
N VAL A 178 5.42 -12.22 1.25
CA VAL A 178 6.39 -11.57 0.35
C VAL A 178 7.11 -10.41 1.06
N GLN A 179 6.39 -9.65 1.87
CA GLN A 179 6.90 -8.50 2.60
C GLN A 179 7.86 -8.89 3.74
N GLY A 180 7.56 -9.96 4.50
CA GLY A 180 8.39 -10.35 5.66
C GLY A 180 8.67 -9.16 6.58
N ASP A 181 9.94 -8.95 6.96
CA ASP A 181 10.39 -7.83 7.80
C ASP A 181 10.70 -6.53 7.03
N GLN A 182 10.70 -6.56 5.69
CA GLN A 182 11.10 -5.43 4.84
C GLN A 182 10.12 -5.24 3.68
N ALA A 183 9.05 -4.49 3.93
CA ALA A 183 8.06 -4.12 2.93
C ALA A 183 8.48 -2.85 2.18
N TYR A 184 8.43 -2.86 0.84
CA TYR A 184 8.59 -1.65 0.03
C TYR A 184 7.28 -0.88 -0.12
N LEU A 185 6.16 -1.59 -0.14
CA LEU A 185 4.82 -1.02 -0.24
C LEU A 185 3.98 -1.57 0.91
N LYS A 186 3.28 -0.70 1.63
CA LYS A 186 2.27 -1.13 2.62
C LYS A 186 0.89 -1.12 1.96
N GLU A 187 0.07 -2.13 2.22
CA GLU A 187 -1.32 -2.16 1.74
C GLU A 187 -2.20 -1.18 2.55
N GLU A 188 -1.95 -1.08 3.86
CA GLU A 188 -2.74 -0.31 4.82
C GLU A 188 -2.36 1.18 4.94
N VAL A 189 -1.80 1.80 3.90
CA VAL A 189 -1.39 3.21 4.01
C VAL A 189 -2.57 4.18 4.13
N TRP A 190 -3.81 3.72 3.90
CA TRP A 190 -5.01 4.54 4.16
C TRP A 190 -5.18 4.92 5.64
N ALA A 191 -4.63 4.14 6.58
CA ALA A 191 -4.73 4.42 8.02
C ALA A 191 -3.42 4.95 8.63
N MET A 192 -2.34 5.05 7.83
CA MET A 192 -0.97 5.17 8.34
C MET A 192 -0.30 6.49 7.95
N TYR A 193 -1.08 7.52 7.62
CA TYR A 193 -0.57 8.90 7.61
C TYR A 193 -1.12 9.64 8.82
N GLU A 194 -0.23 10.06 9.70
CA GLU A 194 -0.56 11.07 10.68
C GLU A 194 -0.47 12.42 9.97
N LEU A 195 -1.61 13.07 9.81
CA LEU A 195 -1.67 14.44 9.33
C LEU A 195 -1.17 15.35 10.46
N ARG A 196 0.04 15.90 10.29
CA ARG A 196 0.66 16.80 11.27
C ARG A 196 0.77 18.20 10.67
N ALA A 197 0.34 19.21 11.43
CA ALA A 197 0.34 20.61 10.98
C ALA A 197 1.35 21.45 11.76
N PRO A 198 2.65 21.45 11.41
CA PRO A 198 3.60 22.42 11.93
C PRO A 198 3.45 23.76 11.18
N GLY A 199 2.44 24.57 11.52
CA GLY A 199 2.26 25.93 10.97
C GLY A 199 0.94 26.14 10.24
N PRO A 200 0.84 27.15 9.34
CA PRO A 200 -0.42 27.50 8.66
C PRO A 200 -0.78 26.57 7.47
N GLY A 201 -0.24 25.35 7.43
CA GLY A 201 -0.48 24.37 6.37
C GLY A 201 -0.55 22.93 6.91
N ILE A 202 -1.21 22.06 6.15
CA ILE A 202 -1.30 20.61 6.45
C ILE A 202 -0.20 19.91 5.66
N GLU A 203 0.70 19.21 6.35
CA GLU A 203 1.70 18.34 5.75
C GLU A 203 1.37 16.86 6.06
N ILE A 204 1.47 16.01 5.04
CA ILE A 204 1.13 14.58 5.14
C ILE A 204 2.40 13.80 5.49
N PHE A 205 2.51 13.28 6.71
CA PHE A 205 3.66 12.49 7.18
C PHE A 205 3.33 10.99 7.27
N PRO A 206 4.29 10.09 7.00
CA PRO A 206 4.14 8.67 7.33
C PRO A 206 4.00 8.52 8.85
N TRP A 207 3.02 7.75 9.33
CA TRP A 207 2.86 7.46 10.75
C TRP A 207 4.03 6.61 11.24
N VAL A 208 4.63 7.05 12.35
CA VAL A 208 5.67 6.34 13.09
C VAL A 208 5.06 5.94 14.43
N PRO A 209 5.04 4.64 14.81
CA PRO A 209 4.59 4.24 16.13
C PRO A 209 5.43 4.94 17.20
N ALA A 210 4.79 5.38 18.28
CA ALA A 210 5.44 6.09 19.39
C ALA A 210 6.58 5.31 20.06
N ASP A 211 6.75 4.03 19.72
CA ASP A 211 7.74 3.12 20.28
C ASP A 211 9.05 3.11 19.48
N GLN A 212 9.12 3.80 18.33
CA GLN A 212 10.33 4.00 17.53
C GLN A 212 10.77 5.47 17.54
N ASP A 213 11.13 5.98 18.71
CA ASP A 213 12.10 7.08 18.79
C ASP A 213 13.45 6.55 18.30
N LEU A 214 13.72 6.71 17.00
CA LEU A 214 15.07 6.64 16.45
C LEU A 214 15.86 7.85 16.97
N THR A 215 16.31 7.75 18.22
CA THR A 215 17.58 8.35 18.60
C THR A 215 18.68 7.47 18.02
N GLN A 216 19.09 7.76 16.78
CA GLN A 216 20.47 8.01 16.33
C GLN A 216 20.45 8.63 14.93
#